data_AF-A0A093EIM3-F1
#
_entry.id   AF-A0A093EIM3-F1
#
_cell.length_a   1.000
_cell.length_b   1.000
_cell.length_c   1.000
_cell.angle_alpha   90.00
_cell.angle_beta   90.00
_cell.angle_gamma   90.00
#
_symmetry.space_group_name_H-M   'P 1'
#
loop_
_entity.id
_entity.type
_entity.pdbx_description
1 polymer ?
#
loop_
_entity_poly.entity_id
_entity_poly.type
_entity_poly.pdbx_seq_one_letter_code
_entity_poly.pdbx_strand_id
1 'polypeptide(L)' 'HRDCVQCRAFDKGEKKETCSQECMHFNMTRVESRDKLPQPGQPDPLSHCKEKDVDDCWFYFTYSVNSNGEANVHVVE' A
#
# COMPACT_ATOMS: atom_id res chain seq x y z
N HIS A 1 3.45 3.77 6.70
CA HIS A 1 3.08 3.11 5.42
C HIS A 1 2.33 4.04 4.48
N ARG A 2 1.27 4.76 4.91
CA ARG A 2 0.48 5.69 4.09
C ARG A 2 1.30 6.52 3.09
N ASP A 3 2.26 7.32 3.56
CA ASP A 3 3.00 8.25 2.70
C ASP A 3 3.85 7.53 1.65
N CYS A 4 4.37 6.35 1.99
CA CYS A 4 5.12 5.50 1.07
C CYS A 4 4.24 4.83 0.01
N VAL A 5 3.04 4.38 0.41
CA VAL A 5 2.06 3.84 -0.55
C VAL A 5 1.63 4.95 -1.49
N GLN A 6 1.36 6.14 -0.96
CA GLN A 6 0.92 7.29 -1.74
C GLN A 6 1.97 7.74 -2.77
N CYS A 7 3.24 7.83 -2.37
CA CYS A 7 4.30 8.25 -3.29
C CYS A 7 4.61 7.19 -4.33
N ARG A 8 4.62 5.89 -3.99
CA ARG A 8 4.90 4.82 -4.96
C ARG A 8 3.73 4.53 -5.90
N ALA A 9 2.49 4.68 -5.43
CA ALA A 9 1.30 4.36 -6.20
C ALA A 9 0.80 5.52 -7.05
N PHE A 10 0.88 6.76 -6.55
CA PHE A 10 0.25 7.91 -7.17
C PHE A 10 1.22 9.05 -7.48
N ASP A 11 2.53 8.87 -7.23
CA ASP A 11 3.56 9.91 -7.41
C ASP A 11 3.21 11.23 -6.67
N LYS A 12 2.59 11.08 -5.49
CA LYS A 12 2.06 12.16 -4.64
C LYS A 12 2.45 11.98 -3.18
N GLY A 13 2.16 12.98 -2.35
CA GLY A 13 2.35 12.92 -0.90
C GLY A 13 3.68 13.50 -0.42
N GLU A 14 3.84 13.57 0.90
CA GLU A 14 4.97 14.25 1.55
C GLU A 14 6.32 13.61 1.25
N LYS A 15 6.35 12.29 0.99
CA LYS A 15 7.57 11.54 0.67
C LYS A 15 7.87 11.45 -0.83
N LYS A 16 7.21 12.24 -1.69
CA LYS A 16 7.42 12.17 -3.15
C LYS A 16 8.89 12.26 -3.55
N GLU A 17 9.62 13.24 -3.00
CA GLU A 17 11.02 13.49 -3.35
C GLU A 17 11.98 12.42 -2.80
N THR A 18 11.67 11.82 -1.64
CA THR A 18 12.53 10.79 -1.01
C THR A 18 11.99 9.37 -1.18
N CYS A 19 10.94 9.19 -1.99
CA CYS A 19 10.18 7.96 -2.11
C CYS A 19 11.05 6.77 -2.51
N SER A 20 11.93 6.98 -3.50
CA SER A 20 12.81 5.93 -4.02
C SER A 20 13.87 5.48 -3.03
N GLN A 21 14.20 6.30 -2.03
CA GLN A 21 15.20 5.98 -1.01
C GLN A 21 14.55 5.35 0.22
N GLU A 22 13.38 5.85 0.64
CA GLU A 22 12.77 5.46 1.92
C GLU A 22 11.70 4.36 1.79
N CYS A 23 11.06 4.22 0.63
CA CYS A 23 9.84 3.42 0.48
C CYS A 23 10.01 2.13 -0.33
N MET A 24 11.25 1.72 -0.61
CA MET A 24 11.58 0.52 -1.40
C MET A 24 11.68 -0.77 -0.57
N HIS A 25 11.39 -0.71 0.72
CA HIS A 25 11.53 -1.84 1.66
C HIS A 25 10.36 -2.86 1.63
N PHE A 26 9.37 -2.66 0.75
CA PHE A 26 8.23 -3.56 0.58
C PHE A 26 7.87 -3.74 -0.90
N ASN A 27 7.23 -4.85 -1.22
CA ASN A 27 6.67 -5.08 -2.55
C ASN A 27 5.32 -4.40 -2.66
N MET A 28 5.04 -3.77 -3.80
CA MET A 28 3.79 -3.06 -4.03
C MET A 28 3.15 -3.49 -5.34
N THR A 29 1.90 -3.92 -5.26
CA THR A 29 1.06 -4.31 -6.39
C THR A 29 -0.13 -3.36 -6.47
N ARG A 30 -0.41 -2.82 -7.66
CA ARG A 30 -1.62 -2.04 -7.91
C ARG A 30 -2.72 -2.99 -8.37
N VAL A 31 -3.94 -2.76 -7.90
CA VAL A 31 -5.11 -3.56 -8.28
C VAL A 31 -6.21 -2.66 -8.80
N GLU A 32 -6.95 -3.14 -9.80
CA GLU A 32 -7.96 -2.35 -10.52
C GLU A 32 -9.14 -1.92 -9.63
N SER A 33 -9.43 -2.66 -8.57
CA SER A 33 -10.61 -2.42 -7.73
C SER A 33 -10.48 -3.00 -6.33
N ARG A 34 -11.35 -2.54 -5.43
CA ARG A 34 -11.31 -2.89 -4.00
C ARG A 34 -11.62 -4.37 -3.72
N ASP A 35 -12.37 -5.02 -4.59
CA ASP A 35 -12.67 -6.46 -4.51
C ASP A 35 -11.47 -7.35 -4.88
N LYS A 36 -10.50 -6.80 -5.63
CA LYS A 36 -9.24 -7.47 -5.98
C LYS A 36 -8.17 -7.37 -4.89
N LEU A 37 -8.42 -6.60 -3.83
CA LEU A 37 -7.56 -6.61 -2.66
C LEU A 37 -7.56 -8.02 -2.04
N PRO A 38 -6.42 -8.48 -1.51
CA PRO A 38 -6.37 -9.72 -0.73
C PRO A 38 -7.46 -9.73 0.34
N GLN A 39 -8.14 -10.86 0.50
CA GLN A 39 -9.25 -11.00 1.45
C GLN A 39 -8.77 -11.62 2.77
N PRO A 40 -9.46 -11.36 3.89
CA PRO A 40 -9.19 -12.04 5.16
C PRO A 40 -9.31 -13.57 5.03
N GLY A 41 -8.48 -14.32 5.77
CA GLY A 41 -8.45 -15.80 5.72
C GLY A 41 -7.26 -16.38 4.94
N GLN A 42 -6.36 -15.54 4.46
CA GLN A 42 -5.02 -15.91 3.97
C GLN A 42 -4.13 -16.40 5.14
N PRO A 43 -3.09 -17.21 4.87
CA PRO A 43 -2.18 -17.70 5.91
C PRO A 43 -1.38 -16.57 6.59
N ASP A 44 -1.09 -15.50 5.85
CA ASP A 44 -0.34 -14.36 6.36
C ASP A 44 -1.29 -13.30 6.98
N PRO A 45 -0.91 -12.68 8.11
CA PRO A 45 -1.68 -11.59 8.71
C PRO A 45 -1.85 -10.42 7.73
N LEU A 46 -3.09 -9.98 7.56
CA LEU A 46 -3.46 -8.95 6.59
C LEU A 46 -4.19 -7.79 7.28
N SER A 47 -3.68 -6.58 7.09
CA SER A 47 -4.30 -5.34 7.53
C SER A 47 -4.94 -4.63 6.35
N HIS A 48 -6.24 -4.31 6.46
CA HIS A 48 -6.93 -3.43 5.52
C HIS A 48 -6.87 -2.00 6.02
N CYS A 49 -6.40 -1.09 5.17
CA CYS A 49 -6.24 0.32 5.47
C CYS A 49 -7.10 1.17 4.52
N LYS A 50 -7.73 2.19 5.09
CA LYS A 50 -8.47 3.23 4.37
C LYS A 50 -7.94 4.57 4.84
N GLU A 51 -7.25 5.28 3.95
CA GLU A 51 -6.52 6.51 4.28
C GLU A 51 -6.92 7.63 3.32
N LYS A 52 -6.76 8.89 3.75
CA LYS A 52 -6.93 10.04 2.86
C LYS A 52 -5.60 10.40 2.20
N ASP A 53 -5.67 10.76 0.92
CA ASP A 53 -4.56 11.31 0.17
C ASP A 53 -4.43 12.84 0.39
N VAL A 54 -3.53 13.49 -0.36
CA VAL A 54 -3.28 14.94 -0.26
C VAL A 54 -4.43 15.79 -0.83
N ASP A 55 -5.29 15.18 -1.64
CA ASP A 55 -6.46 15.79 -2.25
C ASP A 55 -7.74 15.54 -1.40
N ASP A 56 -7.57 15.05 -0.15
CA ASP A 56 -8.63 14.63 0.78
C ASP A 56 -9.52 13.47 0.24
N CYS A 57 -9.04 12.76 -0.78
CA CYS A 57 -9.69 11.58 -1.36
C CYS A 57 -9.33 10.31 -0.60
N TRP A 58 -10.31 9.44 -0.39
CA TRP A 58 -10.07 8.14 0.25
C TRP A 58 -9.46 7.15 -0.74
N PHE A 59 -8.35 6.52 -0.34
CA PHE A 59 -7.77 5.37 -1.03
C PHE A 59 -7.69 4.17 -0.10
N TYR A 60 -7.59 2.99 -0.70
CA TYR A 60 -7.64 1.72 -0.01
C TYR A 60 -6.41 0.89 -0.35
N PHE A 61 -5.83 0.27 0.66
CA PHE A 61 -4.75 -0.67 0.46
C PHE A 61 -4.76 -1.76 1.53
N THR A 62 -4.03 -2.83 1.27
CA THR A 62 -3.71 -3.84 2.27
C THR A 62 -2.22 -3.89 2.54
N TYR A 63 -1.87 -4.28 3.76
CA TYR A 63 -0.49 -4.53 4.16
C TYR A 63 -0.43 -5.93 4.80
N SER A 64 0.50 -6.76 4.33
CA SER A 64 0.81 -8.04 4.94
C SER A 64 2.31 -8.25 5.05
N VAL A 65 2.71 -9.11 5.96
CA VAL A 65 4.09 -9.61 6.07
C VAL A 65 4.02 -11.12 5.94
N ASN A 66 4.72 -11.66 4.95
CA ASN A 66 4.70 -13.10 4.71
C ASN A 66 5.60 -13.86 5.70
N SER A 67 5.55 -15.18 5.63
CA SER A 67 6.37 -16.07 6.48
C SER A 67 7.90 -15.88 6.30
N ASN A 68 8.35 -15.27 5.20
CA ASN A 68 9.76 -14.93 4.96
C ASN A 68 10.15 -13.54 5.53
N GLY A 69 9.21 -12.82 6.15
CA GLY A 69 9.42 -11.48 6.67
C GLY A 69 9.32 -10.38 5.60
N GLU A 70 8.85 -10.70 4.39
CA GLU A 70 8.71 -9.73 3.31
C GLU A 70 7.38 -8.99 3.42
N ALA A 71 7.45 -7.66 3.44
CA ALA A 71 6.28 -6.79 3.45
C ALA A 71 5.69 -6.67 2.04
N ASN A 72 4.38 -6.89 1.93
CA ASN A 72 3.62 -6.81 0.69
C ASN A 72 2.45 -5.84 0.84
N VAL A 73 2.29 -4.97 -0.14
CA VAL A 73 1.23 -3.96 -0.20
C VAL A 73 0.44 -4.12 -1.47
N HIS A 74 -0.89 -4.14 -1.36
CA HIS A 74 -1.78 -4.07 -2.50
C HIS A 74 -2.60 -2.78 -2.40
N VAL A 75 -2.59 -1.92 -3.41
CA VAL A 75 -3.27 -0.62 -3.41
C VAL A 75 -4.22 -0.53 -4.60
N VAL A 76 -5.39 0.07 -4.41
CA VAL A 76 -6.35 0.30 -5.49
C VAL A 76 -5.86 1.46 -6.37
N GLU A 77 -5.97 1.31 -7.69
CA GLU A 77 -5.64 2.36 -8.67
C GLU A 77 -6.50 3.62 -8.59
#